data_AF-A0A443I5S6-F1
#
_entry.id   AF-A0A443I5S6-F1
#
_cell.length_a   1.000
_cell.length_b   1.000
_cell.length_c   1.000
_cell.angle_alpha   90.00
_cell.angle_beta   90.00
_cell.angle_gamma   90.00
#
_symmetry.space_group_name_H-M   'P 1'
#
loop_
_entity.id
_entity.type
_entity.pdbx_description
1 polymer ?
#
loop_
_entity_poly.entity_id
_entity_poly.type
_entity_poly.pdbx_seq_one_letter_code
_entity_poly.pdbx_strand_id
1 'polypeptide(L)'
;MDETKSRFLWLDIFSDKETPRSNRRLLYFPQTETEWELKQVLTEKIFDDIITGKDGVYEVSGLALVTQTRGPSQGTEAILRIRMQTPPVKDPNSRLREKFDYSKLKETEICWMGDHEIQVLQQLTEAGCSCTPTLIDYDVVAQSDDEYVPGGYIAFILMEKLPGRNLENFHTFSLKKRDEVRISFLKSLRKLYALGYTHLDPRRRNIMWDNDTKRCFFVGIEEFDYQGKIKLIPRIDYRLWGLGSKHDVAIEGESDDPMIPSDYEEVPLEEDDEDNITEH
;
A
#
# COMPACT_ATOMS: atom_id res chain seq x y z
N MET A 1 18.44 -8.20 30.26
CA MET A 1 18.43 -9.49 29.55
C MET A 1 17.94 -9.16 28.17
N ASP A 2 18.86 -9.24 27.22
CA ASP A 2 18.73 -8.74 25.86
C ASP A 2 17.93 -9.77 25.05
N GLU A 3 16.64 -9.53 24.84
CA GLU A 3 15.84 -10.32 23.91
C GLU A 3 16.12 -9.82 22.49
N THR A 4 17.26 -10.21 21.94
CA THR A 4 17.45 -10.23 20.49
C THR A 4 16.51 -11.29 19.93
N LYS A 5 15.25 -10.90 19.69
CA LYS A 5 14.36 -11.65 18.80
C LYS A 5 15.09 -11.77 17.48
N SER A 6 15.57 -12.98 17.18
CA SER A 6 16.06 -13.37 15.87
C SER A 6 14.99 -12.95 14.85
N ARG A 7 15.30 -11.87 14.13
CA ARG A 7 14.47 -11.32 13.06
C ARG A 7 15.13 -11.82 11.79
N PHE A 8 14.51 -12.75 11.10
CA PHE A 8 14.85 -12.91 9.68
C PHE A 8 14.20 -11.73 8.99
N LEU A 9 15.06 -10.86 8.49
CA LEU A 9 14.74 -9.78 7.59
C LEU A 9 15.11 -10.33 6.21
N TRP A 10 14.15 -10.90 5.47
CA TRP A 10 14.43 -11.36 4.11
C TRP A 10 15.00 -10.21 3.27
N LEU A 11 14.65 -8.97 3.61
CA LEU A 11 15.14 -7.78 2.94
C LEU A 11 16.51 -7.29 3.45
N ASP A 12 17.17 -8.00 4.39
CA ASP A 12 18.52 -7.61 4.84
C ASP A 12 19.60 -7.83 3.78
N ILE A 13 19.33 -8.65 2.77
CA ILE A 13 20.18 -8.75 1.59
C ILE A 13 20.35 -7.39 0.88
N PHE A 14 19.43 -6.44 1.12
CA PHE A 14 19.52 -5.09 0.58
C PHE A 14 20.14 -4.08 1.55
N SER A 15 20.27 -4.43 2.84
CA SER A 15 20.60 -3.49 3.92
C SER A 15 22.01 -3.71 4.51
N ASP A 16 22.51 -4.94 4.46
CA ASP A 16 23.70 -5.34 5.21
C ASP A 16 25.00 -5.16 4.42
N LYS A 17 25.99 -4.50 5.04
CA LYS A 17 27.32 -4.28 4.44
C LYS A 17 28.21 -5.53 4.56
N GLU A 18 27.85 -6.45 5.45
CA GLU A 18 28.69 -7.60 5.79
C GLU A 18 28.27 -8.90 5.11
N THR A 19 27.09 -8.95 4.49
CA THR A 19 26.70 -10.10 3.66
C THR A 19 27.13 -9.89 2.21
N PRO A 20 27.92 -10.80 1.62
CA PRO A 20 28.39 -10.70 0.24
C PRO A 20 27.29 -11.01 -0.78
N ARG A 21 26.03 -11.16 -0.34
CA ARG A 21 24.90 -11.51 -1.19
C ARG A 21 24.39 -10.25 -1.87
N SER A 22 24.79 -10.01 -3.12
CA SER A 22 24.18 -9.00 -4.01
C SER A 22 23.95 -7.60 -3.38
N ASN A 23 24.90 -6.68 -3.55
CA ASN A 23 24.84 -5.30 -3.01
C ASN A 23 23.82 -4.41 -3.75
N ARG A 24 22.51 -4.70 -3.62
CA ARG A 24 21.38 -4.00 -4.25
C ARG A 24 20.92 -2.77 -3.45
N ARG A 25 21.84 -2.11 -2.75
CA ARG A 25 21.56 -0.88 -2.01
C ARG A 25 21.34 0.31 -2.94
N LEU A 26 21.93 0.28 -4.13
CA LEU A 26 21.69 1.25 -5.20
C LEU A 26 20.82 0.60 -6.27
N LEU A 27 19.70 1.24 -6.58
CA LEU A 27 18.71 0.77 -7.53
C LEU A 27 18.62 1.77 -8.67
N TYR A 28 18.77 1.28 -9.90
CA TYR A 28 18.59 2.07 -11.10
C TYR A 28 17.23 1.79 -11.70
N PHE A 29 16.48 2.85 -12.00
CA PHE A 29 15.15 2.77 -12.57
C PHE A 29 15.21 3.26 -14.02
N PRO A 30 14.94 2.38 -15.00
CA PRO A 30 15.26 2.64 -16.40
C PRO A 30 14.31 3.61 -17.08
N GLN A 31 13.03 3.69 -16.69
CA GLN A 31 12.05 4.54 -17.38
C GLN A 31 12.31 6.03 -17.08
N THR A 32 12.70 6.32 -15.85
CA THR A 32 13.04 7.66 -15.38
C THR A 32 14.53 7.99 -15.52
N GLU A 33 15.37 6.99 -15.81
CA GLU A 33 16.83 7.07 -15.82
C GLU A 33 17.43 7.59 -14.49
N THR A 34 16.86 7.15 -13.37
CA THR A 34 17.23 7.62 -12.02
C THR A 34 17.89 6.53 -11.19
N GLU A 35 18.70 6.94 -10.22
CA GLU A 35 19.32 6.05 -9.23
C GLU A 35 18.87 6.42 -7.82
N TRP A 36 18.59 5.41 -7.01
CA TRP A 36 18.07 5.56 -5.66
C TRP A 36 18.82 4.66 -4.69
N GLU A 37 19.19 5.21 -3.55
CA GLU A 37 19.81 4.46 -2.46
C GLU A 37 18.76 4.04 -1.42
N LEU A 38 18.72 2.74 -1.11
CA LEU A 38 17.99 2.20 0.03
C LEU A 38 18.56 2.73 1.35
N LYS A 39 17.71 3.41 2.13
CA LYS A 39 18.09 3.97 3.43
C LYS A 39 17.66 3.09 4.59
N GLN A 40 16.39 2.67 4.58
CA GLN A 40 15.79 1.96 5.70
C GLN A 40 14.61 1.10 5.25
N VAL A 41 14.58 -0.16 5.67
CA VAL A 41 13.38 -1.00 5.60
C VAL A 41 12.44 -0.63 6.75
N LEU A 42 11.21 -0.23 6.41
CA LEU A 42 10.19 0.25 7.34
C LEU A 42 9.30 -0.90 7.82
N THR A 43 8.85 -1.75 6.89
CA THR A 43 7.98 -2.89 7.19
C THR A 43 8.36 -4.10 6.35
N GLU A 44 8.05 -5.29 6.86
CA GLU A 44 8.19 -6.56 6.15
C GLU A 44 6.99 -7.46 6.48
N LYS A 45 6.42 -8.11 5.47
CA LYS A 45 5.30 -9.04 5.56
C LYS A 45 5.60 -10.25 4.69
N ILE A 46 5.17 -11.44 5.13
CA ILE A 46 5.33 -12.69 4.39
C ILE A 46 3.95 -13.16 3.94
N PHE A 47 3.86 -13.57 2.69
CA PHE A 47 2.69 -14.14 2.05
C PHE A 47 3.00 -15.59 1.65
N ASP A 48 2.12 -16.51 2.04
CA ASP A 48 2.22 -17.92 1.68
C ASP A 48 1.49 -18.22 0.36
N ASP A 49 1.57 -19.46 -0.08
CA ASP A 49 0.94 -19.99 -1.30
C ASP A 49 -0.58 -19.79 -1.36
N ILE A 50 -1.27 -19.77 -0.21
CA ILE A 50 -2.70 -19.49 -0.12
C ILE A 50 -2.97 -18.04 -0.53
N ILE A 51 -2.20 -17.10 0.03
CA ILE A 51 -2.40 -15.67 -0.24
C ILE A 51 -1.91 -15.32 -1.65
N THR A 52 -0.78 -15.86 -2.08
CA THR A 52 -0.28 -15.66 -3.46
C THR A 52 -1.14 -16.39 -4.50
N GLY A 53 -2.03 -17.29 -4.08
CA GLY A 53 -2.92 -18.05 -4.96
C GLY A 53 -2.19 -19.06 -5.84
N LYS A 54 -0.93 -19.37 -5.52
CA LYS A 54 -0.06 -20.24 -6.33
C LYS A 54 0.71 -21.20 -5.45
N ASP A 55 0.45 -22.50 -5.65
CA ASP A 55 1.04 -23.58 -4.85
C ASP A 55 2.57 -23.51 -4.87
N GLY A 56 3.17 -23.55 -3.67
CA GLY A 56 4.62 -23.51 -3.50
C GLY A 56 5.29 -22.13 -3.69
N VAL A 57 4.53 -21.06 -3.96
CA VAL A 57 5.07 -19.70 -4.14
C VAL A 57 4.83 -18.85 -2.91
N TYR A 58 5.91 -18.48 -2.23
CA TYR A 58 5.89 -17.58 -1.09
C TYR A 58 6.50 -16.25 -1.52
N GLU A 59 6.03 -15.16 -0.94
CA GLU A 59 6.50 -13.81 -1.24
C GLU A 59 6.79 -13.07 0.06
N VAL A 60 7.88 -12.30 0.09
CA VAL A 60 8.04 -11.24 1.07
C VAL A 60 7.72 -9.90 0.43
N SER A 61 6.94 -9.09 1.12
CA SER A 61 6.66 -7.70 0.75
C SER A 61 7.18 -6.78 1.82
N GLY A 62 7.94 -5.76 1.42
CA GLY A 62 8.39 -4.72 2.33
C GLY A 62 8.29 -3.33 1.75
N LEU A 63 8.26 -2.37 2.66
CA LEU A 63 8.31 -0.95 2.35
C LEU A 63 9.63 -0.40 2.86
N ALA A 64 10.28 0.42 2.06
CA ALA A 64 11.53 1.05 2.42
C ALA A 64 11.57 2.53 2.05
N LEU A 65 12.30 3.30 2.84
CA LEU A 65 12.68 4.66 2.53
C LEU A 65 13.90 4.63 1.61
N VAL A 66 13.82 5.36 0.50
CA VAL A 66 14.92 5.54 -0.45
C VAL A 66 15.19 7.02 -0.68
N THR A 67 16.40 7.34 -1.16
CA THR A 67 16.78 8.70 -1.54
C THR A 67 17.39 8.71 -2.93
N GLN A 68 16.99 9.66 -3.78
CA GLN A 68 17.55 9.76 -5.12
C GLN A 68 19.01 10.22 -5.07
N THR A 69 19.92 9.41 -5.62
CA THR A 69 21.35 9.70 -5.72
C THR A 69 21.74 10.26 -7.08
N ARG A 70 21.00 9.91 -8.14
CA ARG A 70 21.16 10.43 -9.51
C ARG A 70 19.80 10.71 -10.13
N GLY A 71 19.65 11.88 -10.74
CA GLY A 71 18.40 12.31 -11.38
C GLY A 71 18.10 13.79 -11.16
N PRO A 72 16.94 14.28 -11.62
CA PRO A 72 16.57 15.70 -11.54
C PRO A 72 16.25 16.19 -10.12
N SER A 73 15.97 15.27 -9.19
CA SER A 73 15.48 15.54 -7.84
C SER A 73 16.42 14.93 -6.78
N GLN A 74 17.74 15.08 -6.98
CA GLN A 74 18.75 14.49 -6.11
C GLN A 74 18.54 14.91 -4.64
N GLY A 75 18.61 13.93 -3.73
CA GLY A 75 18.34 14.13 -2.30
C GLY A 75 16.87 14.01 -1.90
N THR A 76 15.94 13.94 -2.86
CA THR A 76 14.52 13.70 -2.57
C THR A 76 14.32 12.28 -2.06
N GLU A 77 13.41 12.15 -1.08
CA GLU A 77 13.00 10.87 -0.52
C GLU A 77 11.77 10.32 -1.22
N ALA A 78 11.70 9.00 -1.34
CA ALA A 78 10.56 8.27 -1.87
C ALA A 78 10.32 6.98 -1.06
N ILE A 79 9.20 6.30 -1.36
CA ILE A 79 8.89 4.98 -0.81
C ILE A 79 9.12 3.94 -1.89
N LEU A 80 9.79 2.86 -1.52
CA LEU A 80 10.02 1.70 -2.35
C LEU A 80 9.25 0.52 -1.78
N ARG A 81 8.33 -0.07 -2.55
CA ARG A 81 7.81 -1.41 -2.28
C ARG A 81 8.75 -2.43 -2.91
N ILE A 82 9.16 -3.42 -2.13
CA ILE A 82 9.92 -4.57 -2.60
C ILE A 82 9.01 -5.79 -2.47
N ARG A 83 8.80 -6.53 -3.54
CA ARG A 83 8.14 -7.84 -3.53
C ARG A 83 9.10 -8.88 -4.07
N MET A 84 9.43 -9.88 -3.28
CA MET A 84 10.45 -10.86 -3.63
C MET A 84 9.95 -12.26 -3.40
N GLN A 85 10.15 -13.13 -4.39
CA GLN A 85 9.89 -14.55 -4.23
C GLN A 85 10.79 -15.13 -3.15
N THR A 86 10.22 -15.90 -2.24
CA THR A 86 10.94 -16.60 -1.18
C THR A 86 10.70 -18.11 -1.27
N PRO A 87 11.60 -18.92 -0.71
CA PRO A 87 11.35 -20.33 -0.50
C PRO A 87 10.09 -20.56 0.36
N PRO A 88 9.40 -21.72 0.23
CA PRO A 88 8.20 -22.06 0.98
C PRO A 88 8.51 -22.44 2.43
N VAL A 89 9.02 -21.47 3.19
CA VAL A 89 9.48 -21.63 4.56
C VAL A 89 8.61 -20.77 5.46
N LYS A 90 7.68 -21.43 6.17
CA LYS A 90 6.68 -20.78 7.03
C LYS A 90 7.27 -20.04 8.22
N ASP A 91 8.37 -20.54 8.78
CA ASP A 91 9.11 -19.85 9.83
C ASP A 91 10.36 -19.21 9.23
N PRO A 92 10.42 -17.88 9.12
CA PRO A 92 11.58 -17.22 8.54
C PRO A 92 12.84 -17.52 9.38
N ASN A 93 12.69 -17.78 10.69
CA ASN A 93 13.48 -18.69 11.56
C ASN A 93 14.41 -19.76 10.98
N SER A 94 13.87 -20.47 9.99
CA SER A 94 14.33 -21.78 9.63
C SER A 94 15.47 -21.66 8.63
N ARG A 95 16.60 -22.31 8.94
CA ARG A 95 17.69 -22.44 7.98
C ARG A 95 17.16 -23.08 6.70
N LEU A 96 17.49 -22.46 5.56
CA LEU A 96 17.28 -23.07 4.26
C LEU A 96 17.95 -24.45 4.22
N ARG A 97 17.32 -25.38 3.49
CA ARG A 97 17.83 -26.74 3.36
C ARG A 97 19.10 -26.72 2.51
N GLU A 98 20.26 -26.97 3.12
CA GLU A 98 21.58 -26.86 2.48
C GLU A 98 21.75 -27.66 1.17
N LYS A 99 20.96 -28.73 0.97
CA LYS A 99 21.05 -29.60 -0.22
C LYS A 99 19.89 -29.43 -1.21
N PHE A 100 18.98 -28.49 -0.95
CA PHE A 100 17.88 -28.22 -1.86
C PHE A 100 18.28 -27.14 -2.86
N ASP A 101 18.10 -27.44 -4.14
CA ASP A 101 18.30 -26.48 -5.22
C ASP A 101 17.05 -25.61 -5.37
N TYR A 102 17.06 -24.44 -4.72
CA TYR A 102 15.95 -23.49 -4.71
C TYR A 102 15.70 -22.83 -6.08
N SER A 103 16.65 -22.87 -7.01
CA SER A 103 16.44 -22.36 -8.38
C SER A 103 15.32 -23.09 -9.13
N LYS A 104 15.00 -24.32 -8.69
CA LYS A 104 13.89 -25.13 -9.22
C LYS A 104 12.52 -24.59 -8.86
N LEU A 105 12.43 -23.70 -7.88
CA LEU A 105 11.18 -23.06 -7.48
C LEU A 105 10.93 -21.74 -8.19
N LYS A 106 11.88 -21.26 -9.00
CA LYS A 106 11.79 -19.94 -9.62
C LYS A 106 10.51 -19.80 -10.42
N GLU A 107 9.89 -18.65 -10.25
CA GLU A 107 8.79 -18.21 -11.10
C GLU A 107 9.29 -17.14 -12.07
N THR A 108 8.83 -17.24 -13.31
CA THR A 108 9.19 -16.29 -14.37
C THR A 108 8.38 -15.00 -14.32
N GLU A 109 7.21 -15.04 -13.68
CA GLU A 109 6.29 -13.93 -13.54
C GLU A 109 6.14 -13.57 -12.06
N ILE A 110 5.95 -12.27 -11.80
CA ILE A 110 5.66 -11.77 -10.46
C ILE A 110 4.28 -12.26 -10.00
N CYS A 111 4.07 -12.30 -8.68
CA CYS A 111 2.77 -12.61 -8.11
C CYS A 111 1.70 -11.61 -8.59
N TRP A 112 0.46 -12.09 -8.74
CA TRP A 112 -0.69 -11.28 -9.14
C TRP A 112 -0.88 -10.03 -8.26
N MET A 113 -0.55 -10.11 -6.97
CA MET A 113 -0.63 -8.95 -6.06
C MET A 113 0.33 -7.83 -6.46
N GLY A 114 1.54 -8.19 -6.87
CA GLY A 114 2.56 -7.24 -7.30
C GLY A 114 2.22 -6.63 -8.66
N ASP A 115 1.78 -7.47 -9.60
CA ASP A 115 1.32 -7.02 -10.92
C ASP A 115 0.12 -6.08 -10.82
N HIS A 116 -0.87 -6.45 -10.01
CA HIS A 116 -2.04 -5.63 -9.73
C HIS A 116 -1.69 -4.29 -9.08
N GLU A 117 -0.80 -4.29 -8.08
CA GLU A 117 -0.34 -3.05 -7.43
C GLU A 117 0.31 -2.09 -8.43
N ILE A 118 1.14 -2.59 -9.34
CA ILE A 118 1.77 -1.79 -10.41
C ILE A 118 0.70 -1.21 -11.34
N GLN A 119 -0.22 -2.04 -11.83
CA GLN A 119 -1.26 -1.63 -12.79
C GLN A 119 -2.16 -0.55 -12.20
N VAL A 120 -2.64 -0.74 -10.97
CA VAL A 120 -3.51 0.24 -10.31
C VAL A 120 -2.77 1.54 -10.01
N LEU A 121 -1.54 1.47 -9.50
CA LEU A 121 -0.71 2.66 -9.26
C LEU A 121 -0.49 3.45 -10.56
N GLN A 122 -0.21 2.76 -11.65
CA GLN A 122 -0.03 3.37 -12.97
C GLN A 122 -1.31 4.06 -13.44
N GLN A 123 -2.44 3.36 -13.42
CA GLN A 123 -3.76 3.89 -13.84
C GLN A 123 -4.17 5.12 -13.02
N LEU A 124 -4.02 5.07 -11.69
CA LEU A 124 -4.32 6.19 -10.81
C LEU A 124 -3.39 7.38 -11.04
N THR A 125 -2.11 7.13 -11.31
CA THR A 125 -1.12 8.16 -11.62
C THR A 125 -1.44 8.86 -12.93
N GLU A 126 -1.72 8.10 -13.98
CA GLU A 126 -2.10 8.61 -15.31
C GLU A 126 -3.41 9.41 -15.26
N ALA A 127 -4.35 8.98 -14.41
CA ALA A 127 -5.59 9.71 -14.15
C ALA A 127 -5.41 10.98 -13.29
N GLY A 128 -4.19 11.27 -12.81
CA GLY A 128 -3.91 12.44 -11.96
C GLY A 128 -4.54 12.33 -10.57
N CYS A 129 -4.69 11.11 -10.04
CA CYS A 129 -5.29 10.87 -8.74
C CYS A 129 -4.49 11.57 -7.63
N SER A 130 -5.06 12.63 -7.08
CA SER A 130 -4.42 13.40 -6.01
C SER A 130 -4.57 12.79 -4.61
N CYS A 131 -5.21 11.64 -4.44
CA CYS A 131 -5.43 11.02 -3.12
C CYS A 131 -4.78 9.66 -2.95
N THR A 132 -3.83 9.28 -3.80
CA THR A 132 -2.98 8.10 -3.67
C THR A 132 -1.51 8.47 -3.90
N PRO A 133 -0.52 7.64 -3.52
CA PRO A 133 0.86 7.85 -3.94
C PRO A 133 0.96 7.87 -5.46
N THR A 134 1.77 8.78 -5.98
CA THR A 134 2.13 8.81 -7.40
C THR A 134 3.18 7.73 -7.69
N LEU A 135 2.99 6.94 -8.74
CA LEU A 135 4.02 6.03 -9.26
C LEU A 135 5.14 6.87 -9.87
N ILE A 136 6.39 6.62 -9.45
CA ILE A 136 7.58 7.26 -10.03
C ILE A 136 8.15 6.36 -11.11
N ASP A 137 8.41 5.09 -10.78
CA ASP A 137 8.94 4.07 -11.70
C ASP A 137 8.74 2.68 -11.09
N TYR A 138 8.98 1.63 -11.85
CA TYR A 138 9.10 0.27 -11.33
C TYR A 138 10.08 -0.55 -12.18
N ASP A 139 10.64 -1.58 -11.57
CA ASP A 139 11.47 -2.56 -12.27
C ASP A 139 11.23 -3.96 -11.71
N VAL A 140 11.30 -4.97 -12.58
CA VAL A 140 11.16 -6.39 -12.22
C VAL A 140 12.38 -7.13 -12.71
N VAL A 141 13.13 -7.68 -11.78
CA VAL A 141 14.42 -8.31 -12.05
C VAL A 141 14.46 -9.73 -11.51
N ALA A 142 15.32 -10.55 -12.11
CA ALA A 142 15.61 -11.87 -11.59
C ALA A 142 16.53 -11.79 -10.35
N GLN A 143 16.36 -12.74 -9.46
CA GLN A 143 17.25 -13.00 -8.35
C GLN A 143 18.57 -13.58 -8.86
N SER A 144 19.69 -13.15 -8.27
CA SER A 144 21.02 -13.67 -8.58
C SER A 144 21.24 -15.06 -7.97
N ASP A 145 22.32 -15.73 -8.38
CA ASP A 145 22.63 -17.11 -7.99
C ASP A 145 22.84 -17.31 -6.48
N ASP A 146 23.12 -16.22 -5.76
CA ASP A 146 23.40 -16.15 -4.32
C ASP A 146 22.21 -15.66 -3.47
N GLU A 147 21.08 -15.33 -4.10
CA GLU A 147 19.84 -14.92 -3.44
C GLU A 147 18.93 -16.14 -3.12
N TYR A 148 17.77 -15.90 -2.51
CA TYR A 148 16.98 -16.94 -1.86
C TYR A 148 16.34 -17.93 -2.83
N VAL A 149 15.90 -17.45 -3.99
CA VAL A 149 15.37 -18.26 -5.08
C VAL A 149 16.09 -17.83 -6.36
N PRO A 150 17.25 -18.42 -6.70
CA PRO A 150 18.00 -18.04 -7.90
C PRO A 150 17.14 -18.06 -9.17
N GLY A 151 17.12 -16.94 -9.88
CA GLY A 151 16.28 -16.73 -11.07
C GLY A 151 14.79 -16.48 -10.79
N GLY A 152 14.34 -16.50 -9.53
CA GLY A 152 13.01 -16.04 -9.13
C GLY A 152 12.90 -14.52 -9.20
N TYR A 153 11.73 -13.94 -8.98
CA TYR A 153 11.54 -12.49 -9.17
C TYR A 153 11.89 -11.65 -7.92
N ILE A 154 12.25 -10.39 -8.18
CA ILE A 154 12.15 -9.24 -7.28
C ILE A 154 11.50 -8.09 -8.07
N ALA A 155 10.38 -7.58 -7.57
CA ALA A 155 9.74 -6.38 -8.07
C ALA A 155 10.05 -5.19 -7.15
N PHE A 156 10.48 -4.09 -7.76
CA PHE A 156 10.75 -2.81 -7.13
C PHE A 156 9.73 -1.80 -7.64
N ILE A 157 8.87 -1.28 -6.76
CA ILE A 157 7.84 -0.29 -7.13
C ILE A 157 8.17 1.00 -6.38
N LEU A 158 8.63 2.01 -7.11
CA LEU A 158 9.06 3.29 -6.57
C LEU A 158 7.92 4.29 -6.65
N MET A 159 7.52 4.85 -5.51
CA MET A 159 6.36 5.74 -5.41
C MET A 159 6.63 6.93 -4.50
N GLU A 160 5.81 7.96 -4.65
CA GLU A 160 5.83 9.17 -3.83
C GLU A 160 5.80 8.85 -2.33
N LYS A 161 6.68 9.51 -1.56
CA LYS A 161 6.56 9.54 -0.10
C LYS A 161 5.50 10.56 0.29
N LEU A 162 4.33 10.07 0.67
CA LEU A 162 3.22 10.91 1.12
C LEU A 162 3.52 11.58 2.49
N PRO A 163 3.02 12.80 2.72
CA PRO A 163 3.11 13.46 4.01
C PRO A 163 2.13 12.87 5.03
N GLY A 164 2.28 13.29 6.29
CA GLY A 164 1.35 12.96 7.36
C GLY A 164 1.62 11.60 8.01
N ARG A 165 0.58 11.05 8.64
CA ARG A 165 0.63 9.77 9.37
C ARG A 165 -0.64 8.96 9.17
N ASN A 166 -0.58 7.66 9.38
CA ASN A 166 -1.77 6.83 9.34
C ASN A 166 -2.79 7.21 10.45
N LEU A 167 -4.03 6.76 10.33
CA LEU A 167 -5.11 7.08 11.26
C LEU A 167 -5.35 6.02 12.33
N GLU A 168 -4.42 5.10 12.62
CA GLU A 168 -4.65 4.07 13.66
C GLU A 168 -4.99 4.68 15.03
N ASN A 169 -4.42 5.84 15.35
CA ASN A 169 -4.70 6.58 16.58
C ASN A 169 -5.87 7.56 16.49
N PHE A 170 -6.74 7.46 15.48
CA PHE A 170 -7.90 8.35 15.28
C PHE A 170 -8.76 8.51 16.54
N HIS A 171 -8.92 7.44 17.31
CA HIS A 171 -9.65 7.42 18.59
C HIS A 171 -9.12 8.41 19.64
N THR A 172 -7.84 8.80 19.55
CA THR A 172 -7.18 9.76 20.46
C THR A 172 -7.47 11.21 20.10
N PHE A 173 -8.02 11.48 18.92
CA PHE A 173 -8.26 12.85 18.45
C PHE A 173 -9.48 13.46 19.14
N SER A 174 -9.41 14.76 19.42
CA SER A 174 -10.59 15.52 19.85
C SER A 174 -11.71 15.42 18.81
N LEU A 175 -12.97 15.60 19.24
CA LEU A 175 -14.12 15.57 18.32
C LEU A 175 -13.93 16.51 17.13
N LYS A 176 -13.57 17.77 17.39
CA LYS A 176 -13.26 18.77 16.34
C LYS A 176 -12.23 18.24 15.33
N LYS A 177 -11.18 17.58 15.81
CA LYS A 177 -10.12 17.05 14.95
C LYS A 177 -10.59 15.83 14.14
N ARG A 178 -11.42 14.97 14.74
CA ARG A 178 -12.05 13.84 14.04
C ARG A 178 -12.97 14.33 12.92
N ASP A 179 -13.72 15.42 13.15
CA ASP A 179 -14.59 16.00 12.13
C ASP A 179 -13.81 16.62 10.97
N GLU A 180 -12.70 17.31 11.24
CA GLU A 180 -11.78 17.80 10.20
C GLU A 180 -11.29 16.65 9.31
N VAL A 181 -10.87 15.54 9.92
CA VAL A 181 -10.38 14.36 9.22
C VAL A 181 -11.48 13.74 8.37
N ARG A 182 -12.69 13.56 8.92
CA ARG A 182 -13.85 13.00 8.23
C ARG A 182 -14.24 13.79 6.97
N ILE A 183 -14.31 15.11 7.09
CA ILE A 183 -14.60 16.00 5.96
C ILE A 183 -13.54 15.84 4.85
N SER A 184 -12.27 15.80 5.25
CA SER A 184 -11.14 15.67 4.31
C SER A 184 -11.06 14.28 3.68
N PHE A 185 -11.40 13.26 4.46
CA PHE A 185 -11.54 11.88 4.02
C PHE A 185 -12.60 11.76 2.93
N LEU A 186 -13.83 12.23 3.16
CA LEU A 186 -14.88 12.14 2.12
C LEU A 186 -14.54 12.92 0.86
N LYS A 187 -13.90 14.09 0.98
CA LYS A 187 -13.40 14.83 -0.18
C LYS A 187 -12.41 14.02 -1.01
N SER A 188 -11.54 13.26 -0.34
CA SER A 188 -10.53 12.42 -0.99
C SER A 188 -11.17 11.14 -1.55
N LEU A 189 -12.09 10.51 -0.80
CA LEU A 189 -12.82 9.32 -1.20
C LEU A 189 -13.69 9.59 -2.44
N ARG A 190 -14.35 10.75 -2.50
CA ARG A 190 -15.11 11.18 -3.68
C ARG A 190 -14.25 11.21 -4.94
N LYS A 191 -12.98 11.65 -4.84
CA LYS A 191 -12.06 11.64 -5.97
C LYS A 191 -11.72 10.22 -6.39
N LEU A 192 -11.47 9.33 -5.43
CA LEU A 192 -11.18 7.93 -5.71
C LEU A 192 -12.39 7.22 -6.37
N TYR A 193 -13.59 7.42 -5.83
CA TYR A 193 -14.83 6.85 -6.37
C TYR A 193 -15.18 7.41 -7.74
N ALA A 194 -14.83 8.67 -8.04
CA ALA A 194 -14.99 9.24 -9.37
C ALA A 194 -14.10 8.56 -10.43
N LEU A 195 -12.98 7.95 -10.01
CA LEU A 195 -12.13 7.11 -10.86
C LEU A 195 -12.60 5.64 -10.87
N GLY A 196 -13.65 5.32 -10.12
CA GLY A 196 -14.27 4.01 -10.06
C GLY A 196 -13.54 2.95 -9.25
N TYR A 197 -12.61 3.35 -8.38
CA TYR A 197 -11.93 2.44 -7.47
C TYR A 197 -12.54 2.43 -6.07
N THR A 198 -12.59 1.25 -5.48
CA THR A 198 -12.83 1.04 -4.04
C THR A 198 -11.60 0.40 -3.40
N HIS A 199 -11.62 0.26 -2.07
CA HIS A 199 -10.58 -0.39 -1.29
C HIS A 199 -11.17 -1.62 -0.59
N LEU A 200 -10.60 -2.80 -0.83
CA LEU A 200 -11.08 -4.09 -0.29
C LEU A 200 -10.75 -4.28 1.19
N ASP A 201 -9.69 -3.63 1.69
CA ASP A 201 -9.36 -3.53 3.13
C ASP A 201 -9.55 -2.09 3.69
N PRO A 202 -10.79 -1.55 3.78
CA PRO A 202 -11.03 -0.19 4.23
C PRO A 202 -10.76 -0.07 5.73
N ARG A 203 -9.56 0.35 6.12
CA ARG A 203 -9.17 0.51 7.53
C ARG A 203 -8.39 1.80 7.76
N ARG A 204 -8.44 2.31 8.99
CA ARG A 204 -7.71 3.52 9.42
C ARG A 204 -6.21 3.50 9.08
N ARG A 205 -5.55 2.33 9.13
CA ARG A 205 -4.13 2.16 8.77
C ARG A 205 -3.83 2.46 7.30
N ASN A 206 -4.83 2.35 6.42
CA ASN A 206 -4.72 2.58 4.98
C ASN A 206 -5.13 4.02 4.60
N ILE A 207 -5.32 4.90 5.60
CA ILE A 207 -5.57 6.33 5.40
C ILE A 207 -4.40 7.11 6.03
N MET A 208 -3.67 7.83 5.20
CA MET A 208 -2.69 8.82 5.62
C MET A 208 -3.37 10.19 5.77
N TRP A 209 -3.24 10.80 6.94
CA TRP A 209 -3.74 12.14 7.23
C TRP A 209 -2.60 13.13 7.34
N ASP A 210 -2.61 14.12 6.46
CA ASP A 210 -1.75 15.29 6.54
C ASP A 210 -2.47 16.45 7.24
N ASN A 211 -2.00 16.77 8.43
CA ASN A 211 -2.56 17.83 9.25
C ASN A 211 -2.39 19.22 8.64
N ASP A 212 -1.33 19.44 7.87
CA ASP A 212 -0.93 20.79 7.46
C ASP A 212 -1.72 21.20 6.23
N THR A 213 -1.83 20.31 5.23
CA THR A 213 -2.64 20.55 4.03
C THR A 213 -4.10 20.17 4.18
N LYS A 214 -4.48 19.50 5.29
CA LYS A 214 -5.82 18.95 5.53
C LYS A 214 -6.25 17.98 4.43
N ARG A 215 -5.37 17.05 4.06
CA ARG A 215 -5.62 16.04 3.02
C ARG A 215 -5.54 14.63 3.57
N CYS A 216 -6.37 13.76 3.00
CA CYS A 216 -6.26 12.32 3.19
C CYS A 216 -5.70 11.68 1.93
N PHE A 217 -4.90 10.64 2.12
CA PHE A 217 -4.42 9.80 1.05
C PHE A 217 -4.70 8.34 1.40
N PHE A 218 -5.00 7.54 0.38
CA PHE A 218 -5.25 6.12 0.48
C PHE A 218 -4.01 5.36 0.05
N VAL A 219 -3.57 4.43 0.90
CA VAL A 219 -2.40 3.56 0.68
C VAL A 219 -2.85 2.10 0.73
N GLY A 220 -1.94 1.15 0.50
CA GLY A 220 -2.33 -0.26 0.36
C GLY A 220 -2.93 -0.53 -1.01
N ILE A 221 -2.24 -0.06 -2.07
CA ILE A 221 -2.77 -0.07 -3.45
C ILE A 221 -3.03 -1.49 -3.97
N GLU A 222 -2.37 -2.49 -3.39
CA GLU A 222 -2.63 -3.91 -3.68
C GLU A 222 -4.06 -4.36 -3.33
N GLU A 223 -4.78 -3.60 -2.50
CA GLU A 223 -6.17 -3.88 -2.08
C GLU A 223 -7.20 -3.04 -2.85
N PHE A 224 -6.81 -2.32 -3.90
CA PHE A 224 -7.75 -1.50 -4.66
C PHE A 224 -8.44 -2.35 -5.72
N ASP A 225 -9.71 -2.05 -5.98
CA ASP A 225 -10.50 -2.79 -6.97
C ASP A 225 -11.34 -1.82 -7.80
N TYR A 226 -11.41 -2.06 -9.11
CA TYR A 226 -12.20 -1.22 -10.02
C TYR A 226 -13.64 -1.74 -10.10
N GLN A 227 -14.59 -0.90 -9.68
CA GLN A 227 -16.02 -1.22 -9.65
C GLN A 227 -16.88 -0.29 -10.50
N GLY A 228 -16.28 0.63 -11.26
CA GLY A 228 -17.01 1.56 -12.12
C GLY A 228 -17.73 2.64 -11.31
N LYS A 229 -19.03 2.88 -11.56
CA LYS A 229 -19.77 3.96 -10.86
C LYS A 229 -19.99 3.59 -9.39
N ILE A 230 -19.26 4.23 -8.48
CA ILE A 230 -19.39 4.02 -7.03
C ILE A 230 -20.16 5.20 -6.41
N LYS A 231 -21.19 4.87 -5.62
CA LYS A 231 -21.95 5.86 -4.85
C LYS A 231 -21.29 6.10 -3.49
N LEU A 232 -20.94 7.36 -3.21
CA LEU A 232 -20.46 7.78 -1.90
C LEU A 232 -21.65 7.93 -0.94
N ILE A 233 -21.63 7.18 0.16
CA ILE A 233 -22.66 7.22 1.21
C ILE A 233 -21.93 7.48 2.53
N PRO A 234 -21.86 8.76 2.98
CA PRO A 234 -21.01 9.19 4.09
C PRO A 234 -21.05 8.28 5.32
N ARG A 235 -22.25 7.89 5.78
CA ARG A 235 -22.43 7.05 6.97
C ARG A 235 -21.84 5.65 6.80
N ILE A 236 -22.07 5.04 5.64
CA ILE A 236 -21.56 3.71 5.29
C ILE A 236 -20.05 3.78 5.14
N ASP A 237 -19.53 4.76 4.39
CA ASP A 237 -18.10 4.94 4.17
C ASP A 237 -17.35 5.21 5.47
N TYR A 238 -17.87 6.07 6.35
CA TYR A 238 -17.27 6.26 7.67
C TYR A 238 -17.27 4.97 8.49
N ARG A 239 -18.34 4.17 8.44
CA ARG A 239 -18.38 2.91 9.18
C ARG A 239 -17.37 1.90 8.62
N LEU A 240 -17.36 1.70 7.31
CA LEU A 240 -16.46 0.76 6.62
C LEU A 240 -15.01 1.07 6.96
N TRP A 241 -14.61 2.34 6.88
CA TRP A 241 -13.24 2.78 7.15
C TRP A 241 -12.92 2.97 8.64
N GLY A 242 -13.87 2.65 9.53
CA GLY A 242 -13.72 2.81 10.97
C GLY A 242 -13.68 4.27 11.43
N LEU A 243 -14.12 5.25 10.65
CA LEU A 243 -14.21 6.67 11.06
C LEU A 243 -15.55 7.02 11.73
N GLY A 244 -16.46 6.06 11.82
CA GLY A 244 -17.83 6.24 12.35
C GLY A 244 -17.91 6.60 13.84
N SER A 245 -16.92 6.24 14.65
CA SER A 245 -16.88 6.58 16.08
C SER A 245 -15.44 6.67 16.58
N LYS A 246 -15.25 6.97 17.87
CA LYS A 246 -13.94 6.85 18.52
C LYS A 246 -13.48 5.39 18.62
N HIS A 247 -14.40 4.42 18.65
CA HIS A 247 -14.07 3.01 18.82
C HIS A 247 -13.78 2.35 17.46
N ASP A 248 -12.95 1.31 17.47
CA ASP A 248 -12.71 0.49 16.26
C ASP A 248 -13.88 -0.44 15.95
N VAL A 249 -14.76 -0.70 16.93
CA VAL A 249 -15.97 -1.52 16.79
C VAL A 249 -17.19 -0.61 16.94
N ALA A 250 -18.11 -0.70 15.98
CA ALA A 250 -19.42 -0.08 16.14
C ALA A 250 -20.14 -0.76 17.29
N ILE A 251 -20.35 -0.05 18.41
CA ILE A 251 -21.29 -0.50 19.42
C ILE A 251 -22.67 -0.22 18.83
N GLU A 252 -23.48 -1.27 18.61
CA GLU A 252 -24.84 -1.11 18.10
C GLU A 252 -25.63 -0.21 19.06
N GLY A 253 -26.23 0.86 18.52
CA GLY A 253 -27.21 1.69 19.22
C GLY A 253 -26.72 3.01 19.82
N GLU A 254 -25.41 3.22 20.02
CA GLU A 254 -24.89 4.48 20.57
C GLU A 254 -23.72 5.01 19.72
N SER A 255 -24.03 5.98 18.85
CA SER A 255 -22.99 6.85 18.33
C SER A 255 -22.68 7.89 19.39
N ASP A 256 -21.57 7.71 20.11
CA ASP A 256 -20.97 8.74 20.99
C ASP A 256 -20.56 10.02 20.22
N ASP A 257 -20.81 10.09 18.92
CA ASP A 257 -20.31 11.10 18.02
C ASP A 257 -21.46 11.91 17.40
N PRO A 258 -21.65 13.18 17.82
CA PRO A 258 -22.77 14.00 17.37
C PRO A 258 -22.72 14.32 15.86
N MET A 259 -21.61 14.06 15.18
CA MET A 259 -21.47 14.23 13.74
C MET A 259 -22.07 13.06 12.94
N ILE A 260 -22.35 11.92 13.58
CA ILE A 260 -22.97 10.74 12.97
C ILE A 260 -24.09 10.26 13.91
N PRO A 261 -25.21 11.00 14.00
CA PRO A 261 -26.27 10.66 14.93
C PRO A 261 -26.95 9.34 14.52
N SER A 262 -27.48 8.61 15.51
CA SER A 262 -28.09 7.29 15.31
C SER A 262 -29.38 7.35 14.48
N ASP A 263 -30.09 8.47 14.55
CA ASP A 263 -31.43 8.74 14.00
C ASP A 263 -31.43 9.54 12.68
N TYR A 264 -30.29 9.61 11.99
CA TYR A 264 -30.22 10.27 10.68
C TYR A 264 -31.01 9.50 9.61
N GLU A 265 -32.06 10.11 9.06
CA GLU A 265 -32.69 9.68 7.81
C GLU A 265 -31.79 10.10 6.64
N GLU A 266 -31.29 9.11 5.89
CA GLU A 266 -30.59 9.39 4.64
C GLU A 266 -31.58 10.04 3.68
N VAL A 267 -31.39 11.33 3.41
CA VAL A 267 -32.13 12.03 2.35
C VAL A 267 -31.87 11.27 1.05
N PRO A 268 -32.89 10.71 0.40
CA PRO A 268 -32.73 10.10 -0.91
C PRO A 268 -32.14 11.17 -1.82
N LEU A 269 -30.93 10.92 -2.33
CA LEU A 269 -30.40 11.73 -3.41
C LEU A 269 -31.31 11.45 -4.61
N GLU A 270 -31.96 12.50 -5.13
CA GLU A 270 -32.70 12.44 -6.39
C GLU A 270 -31.84 11.68 -7.40
N GLU A 271 -32.42 10.68 -8.06
CA GLU A 271 -31.79 10.04 -9.20
C GLU A 271 -31.41 11.20 -10.13
N ASP A 272 -30.11 11.39 -10.39
CA ASP A 272 -29.63 12.37 -11.35
C ASP A 272 -30.55 12.27 -12.58
N ASP A 273 -31.17 13.39 -13.00
CA ASP A 273 -32.07 13.48 -14.15
C ASP A 273 -31.40 12.90 -15.42
N GLU A 274 -31.43 11.57 -15.55
CA GLU A 274 -31.39 10.85 -16.80
C GLU A 274 -32.71 11.18 -17.49
N ASP A 275 -32.66 12.21 -18.35
CA ASP A 275 -33.62 12.54 -19.42
C ASP A 275 -34.09 13.99 -19.39
N ASN A 276 -33.20 14.93 -19.71
CA ASN A 276 -33.59 16.13 -20.46
C ASN A 276 -32.40 16.76 -21.22
N ILE A 277 -31.88 16.00 -22.18
CA ILE A 277 -31.36 16.60 -23.41
C ILE A 277 -32.20 16.04 -24.55
N THR A 278 -33.43 16.55 -24.64
CA THR A 278 -34.21 16.50 -25.86
C THR A 278 -33.84 17.72 -26.71
N GLU A 279 -33.47 17.42 -27.96
CA GLU A 279 -33.46 18.27 -29.17
C GLU A 279 -33.54 19.81 -28.99
N HIS A 280 -32.48 20.51 -29.41
CA HIS A 280 -32.53 21.55 -30.46
C HIS A 280 -31.13 21.97 -30.93
#